data_AF-A0A4R4KRE0-F1
#
_entry.id   AF-A0A4R4KRE0-F1
#
_cell.length_a   1.000
_cell.length_b   1.000
_cell.length_c   1.000
_cell.angle_alpha   90.00
_cell.angle_beta   90.00
_cell.angle_gamma   90.00
#
_symmetry.space_group_name_H-M   'P 1'
#
loop_
_entity.id
_entity.type
_entity.pdbx_description
1 polymer ?
#
loop_
_entity_poly.entity_id
_entity_poly.type
_entity_poly.pdbx_seq_one_letter_code
_entity_poly.pdbx_strand_id
1 'polypeptide(L)'
;MGSVEVDLAAASTMELVNALAAITHELAARNAPDSPAACMDIAETLAAATDRQEAALAALIGRVDAAGEMRRWGLPSTQAWLRTRLGMRETRARERITLARQRHRLPHVTALLATGELSYGYATTVADAVARLDDEDCAEAETVLLDMVGQGFSAGKLASFGRRIRDVIAERDGTDTRYHESRRGYERSWITSTRSLDGGRYIKGWLNAEDTAVWDGTLGPLARPAGTDDRRDLPERTAAALTSVLAGGHRATKVTVICDLDTLTGATTPGRLTDG
;
A
#
# COMPACT_ATOMS: atom_id res chain seq x y z
N MET A 1 4.02 31.05 33.54
CA MET A 1 2.77 30.29 33.30
C MET A 1 1.95 31.10 32.31
N GLY A 2 1.87 30.65 31.06
CA GLY A 2 0.94 31.27 30.10
C GLY A 2 -0.48 30.77 30.36
N SER A 3 -1.47 31.65 30.25
CA SER A 3 -2.88 31.28 30.16
C SER A 3 -3.34 31.34 28.70
N VAL A 4 -4.20 30.41 28.32
CA VAL A 4 -4.91 30.42 27.04
C VAL A 4 -6.38 30.63 27.36
N GLU A 5 -6.89 31.83 27.13
CA GLU A 5 -8.31 32.16 27.23
C GLU A 5 -8.87 32.36 25.83
N VAL A 6 -9.87 31.54 25.47
CA VAL A 6 -10.55 31.62 24.17
C VAL A 6 -12.04 31.40 24.38
N ASP A 7 -12.84 32.36 23.92
CA ASP A 7 -14.28 32.18 23.78
C ASP A 7 -14.54 31.30 22.55
N LEU A 8 -14.84 30.02 22.78
CA LEU A 8 -15.05 29.04 21.72
C LEU A 8 -16.20 29.41 20.76
N ALA A 9 -17.18 30.20 21.21
CA ALA A 9 -18.33 30.58 20.38
C ALA A 9 -18.03 31.77 19.45
N ALA A 10 -17.14 32.67 19.88
CA ALA A 10 -16.78 33.88 19.13
C ALA A 10 -15.45 33.77 18.38
N ALA A 11 -14.58 32.83 18.77
CA ALA A 11 -13.25 32.69 18.21
C ALA A 11 -13.27 32.31 16.72
N SER A 12 -12.44 32.99 15.95
CA SER A 12 -12.11 32.61 14.58
C SER A 12 -11.41 31.24 14.54
N THR A 13 -11.45 30.58 13.38
CA THR A 13 -10.69 29.34 13.16
C THR A 13 -9.20 29.49 13.47
N MET A 14 -8.62 30.66 13.20
CA MET A 14 -7.21 30.92 13.46
C MET A 14 -6.91 31.04 14.96
N GLU A 15 -7.77 31.71 15.72
CA GLU A 15 -7.64 31.79 17.19
C GLU A 15 -7.73 30.41 17.82
N LEU A 16 -8.68 29.57 17.37
CA LEU A 16 -8.80 28.18 17.84
C LEU A 16 -7.56 27.34 17.51
N VAL A 17 -7.00 27.46 16.30
CA VAL A 17 -5.77 26.76 15.91
C VAL A 17 -4.57 27.22 16.74
N ASN A 18 -4.44 28.52 16.99
CA ASN A 18 -3.35 29.06 17.81
C ASN A 18 -3.45 28.59 19.27
N ALA A 19 -4.65 28.57 19.82
CA ALA A 19 -4.90 28.06 21.17
C ALA A 19 -4.58 26.58 21.29
N LEU A 20 -5.00 25.77 20.31
CA LEU A 20 -4.64 24.36 20.23
C LEU A 20 -3.12 24.16 20.13
N ALA A 21 -2.43 24.96 19.32
CA ALA A 21 -0.98 24.89 19.19
C ALA A 21 -0.26 25.21 20.51
N ALA A 22 -0.75 26.21 21.26
CA ALA A 22 -0.21 26.53 22.59
C ALA A 22 -0.45 25.39 23.59
N ILE A 23 -1.65 24.82 23.64
CA ILE A 23 -2.00 23.71 24.54
C ILE A 23 -1.17 22.45 24.21
N THR A 24 -1.04 22.11 22.93
CA THR A 24 -0.26 20.94 22.50
C THR A 24 1.24 21.12 22.71
N HIS A 25 1.76 22.35 22.60
CA HIS A 25 3.14 22.67 22.97
C HIS A 25 3.40 22.40 24.46
N GLU A 26 2.54 22.90 25.34
CA GLU A 26 2.64 22.63 26.78
C GLU A 26 2.49 21.15 27.11
N LEU A 27 1.55 20.44 26.46
CA LEU A 27 1.36 19.00 26.65
C LEU A 27 2.60 18.20 26.25
N ALA A 28 3.24 18.53 25.13
CA ALA A 28 4.44 17.85 24.64
C ALA A 28 5.66 18.00 25.55
N ALA A 29 5.69 19.04 26.40
CA ALA A 29 6.76 19.27 27.36
C ALA A 29 6.56 18.54 28.71
N ARG A 30 5.39 17.94 28.95
CA ARG A 30 5.08 17.27 30.22
C ARG A 30 5.61 15.84 30.24
N ASN A 31 6.02 15.40 31.44
CA ASN A 31 6.28 13.99 31.68
C ASN A 31 4.97 13.19 31.65
N ALA A 32 5.06 11.94 31.20
CA ALA A 32 3.95 11.00 31.32
C ALA A 32 3.61 10.76 32.82
N PRO A 33 2.32 10.57 33.17
CA PRO A 33 1.94 10.14 34.51
C PRO A 33 2.61 8.82 34.91
N ASP A 34 2.88 8.64 36.21
CA ASP A 34 3.49 7.40 36.72
C ASP A 34 2.54 6.18 36.61
N SER A 35 1.23 6.41 36.58
CA SER A 35 0.21 5.35 36.50
C SER A 35 -0.01 4.89 35.06
N PRO A 36 0.24 3.61 34.72
CA PRO A 36 -0.02 3.09 33.39
C PRO A 36 -1.49 3.17 32.98
N ALA A 37 -2.42 2.98 33.92
CA ALA A 37 -3.85 3.09 33.64
C ALA A 37 -4.23 4.52 33.26
N ALA A 38 -3.72 5.52 34.00
CA ALA A 38 -3.92 6.93 33.66
C ALA A 38 -3.33 7.28 32.29
N CYS A 39 -2.17 6.71 31.95
CA CYS A 39 -1.57 6.87 30.63
C CYS A 39 -2.46 6.32 29.50
N MET A 40 -3.13 5.19 29.69
CA MET A 40 -4.08 4.65 28.69
C MET A 40 -5.27 5.60 28.50
N ASP A 41 -5.94 5.99 29.59
CA ASP A 41 -7.13 6.85 29.53
C ASP A 41 -6.82 8.22 28.88
N ILE A 42 -5.67 8.80 29.23
CA ILE A 42 -5.20 10.08 28.66
C ILE A 42 -4.84 9.90 27.19
N ALA A 43 -4.17 8.80 26.81
CA ALA A 43 -3.81 8.53 25.42
C ALA A 43 -5.05 8.36 24.53
N GLU A 44 -6.07 7.65 25.01
CA GLU A 44 -7.35 7.48 24.29
C GLU A 44 -8.08 8.81 24.11
N THR A 45 -8.12 9.63 25.17
CA THR A 45 -8.71 10.98 25.10
C THR A 45 -7.96 11.88 24.11
N LEU A 46 -6.62 11.84 24.12
CA LEU A 46 -5.78 12.59 23.20
C LEU A 46 -5.91 12.09 21.76
N ALA A 47 -6.05 10.78 21.56
CA ALA A 47 -6.29 10.20 20.25
C ALA A 47 -7.63 10.68 19.67
N ALA A 48 -8.71 10.65 20.45
CA ALA A 48 -10.01 11.19 20.02
C ALA A 48 -9.94 12.69 19.71
N ALA A 49 -9.17 13.47 20.48
CA ALA A 49 -8.92 14.88 20.16
C ALA A 49 -8.15 15.05 18.85
N THR A 50 -7.17 14.18 18.59
CA THR A 50 -6.41 14.15 17.33
C THR A 50 -7.31 13.80 16.15
N ASP A 51 -8.25 12.88 16.30
CA ASP A 51 -9.21 12.52 15.26
C ASP A 51 -10.09 13.72 14.85
N ARG A 52 -10.57 14.51 15.82
CA ARG A 52 -11.29 15.77 15.55
C ARG A 52 -10.41 16.79 14.82
N GLN A 53 -9.13 16.88 15.18
CA GLN A 53 -8.16 17.73 14.47
C GLN A 53 -7.94 17.26 13.04
N GLU A 54 -7.88 15.95 12.79
CA GLU A 54 -7.78 15.40 11.45
C GLU A 54 -9.04 15.72 10.62
N ALA A 55 -10.23 15.75 11.23
CA ALA A 55 -11.46 16.22 10.57
C ALA A 55 -11.32 17.67 10.07
N ALA A 56 -10.83 18.56 10.94
CA ALA A 56 -10.58 19.96 10.61
C ALA A 56 -9.49 20.11 9.54
N LEU A 57 -8.38 19.38 9.69
CA LEU A 57 -7.27 19.37 8.73
C LEU A 57 -7.74 18.89 7.35
N ALA A 58 -8.55 17.83 7.28
CA ALA A 58 -9.09 17.33 6.03
C ALA A 58 -10.00 18.35 5.33
N ALA A 59 -10.73 19.19 6.09
CA ALA A 59 -11.49 20.31 5.54
C ALA A 59 -10.59 21.38 4.91
N LEU A 60 -9.51 21.76 5.60
CA LEU A 60 -8.54 22.74 5.11
C LEU A 60 -7.79 22.23 3.87
N ILE A 61 -7.33 20.98 3.90
CA ILE A 61 -6.68 20.32 2.75
C ILE A 61 -7.64 20.30 1.56
N GLY A 62 -8.92 19.97 1.77
CA GLY A 62 -9.92 19.95 0.70
C GLY A 62 -10.11 21.31 0.03
N ARG A 63 -10.11 22.40 0.81
CA ARG A 63 -10.17 23.76 0.26
C ARG A 63 -8.93 24.12 -0.56
N VAL A 64 -7.73 23.78 -0.08
CA VAL A 64 -6.47 24.00 -0.81
C VAL A 64 -6.40 23.18 -2.09
N ASP A 65 -6.81 21.91 -2.03
CA ASP A 65 -6.83 20.99 -3.17
C ASP A 65 -7.79 21.47 -4.27
N ALA A 66 -9.01 21.85 -3.89
CA ALA A 66 -10.01 22.37 -4.82
C ALA A 66 -9.60 23.71 -5.45
N ALA A 67 -9.02 24.63 -4.66
CA ALA A 67 -8.59 25.93 -5.16
C ALA A 67 -7.29 25.87 -5.97
N GLY A 68 -6.45 24.85 -5.74
CA GLY A 68 -5.13 24.80 -6.35
C GLY A 68 -4.14 25.84 -5.80
N GLU A 69 -4.36 26.34 -4.59
CA GLU A 69 -3.62 27.48 -4.00
C GLU A 69 -2.12 27.22 -3.92
N MET A 70 -1.72 25.98 -3.66
CA MET A 70 -0.32 25.55 -3.57
C MET A 70 0.51 25.88 -4.83
N ARG A 71 -0.11 25.97 -6.02
CA ARG A 71 0.59 26.32 -7.27
C ARG A 71 1.14 27.73 -7.26
N ARG A 72 0.47 28.68 -6.58
CA ARG A 72 0.99 30.05 -6.39
C ARG A 72 2.29 30.10 -5.60
N TRP A 73 2.56 29.04 -4.84
CA TRP A 73 3.75 28.87 -4.01
C TRP A 73 4.80 27.94 -4.64
N GLY A 74 4.70 27.67 -5.95
CA GLY A 74 5.64 26.83 -6.69
C GLY A 74 5.53 25.33 -6.42
N LEU A 75 4.45 24.87 -5.79
CA LEU A 75 4.20 23.47 -5.49
C LEU A 75 3.24 22.89 -6.53
N PRO A 76 3.62 21.83 -7.28
CA PRO A 76 2.84 21.37 -8.44
C PRO A 76 1.52 20.67 -8.08
N SER A 77 1.34 20.23 -6.83
CA SER A 77 0.14 19.53 -6.37
C SER A 77 -0.04 19.64 -4.86
N THR A 78 -1.25 19.33 -4.37
CA THR A 78 -1.55 19.22 -2.93
C THR A 78 -0.62 18.22 -2.26
N GLN A 79 -0.33 17.11 -2.94
CA GLN A 79 0.59 16.10 -2.44
C GLN A 79 2.01 16.65 -2.29
N ALA A 80 2.49 17.44 -3.26
CA ALA A 80 3.79 18.11 -3.13
C ALA A 80 3.80 19.09 -1.95
N TRP A 81 2.72 19.85 -1.76
CA TRP A 81 2.58 20.74 -0.60
C TRP A 81 2.63 20.00 0.74
N LEU A 82 1.84 18.95 0.92
CA LEU A 82 1.82 18.15 2.15
C LEU A 82 3.18 17.51 2.43
N ARG A 83 3.88 17.03 1.39
CA ARG A 83 5.21 16.43 1.56
C ARG A 83 6.27 17.47 1.90
N THR A 84 6.29 18.60 1.20
CA THR A 84 7.35 19.61 1.34
C THR A 84 7.16 20.50 2.57
N ARG A 85 5.92 20.89 2.89
CA ARG A 85 5.64 21.86 3.96
C ARG A 85 5.19 21.22 5.27
N LEU A 86 4.59 20.03 5.22
CA LEU A 86 4.13 19.31 6.41
C LEU A 86 4.97 18.05 6.70
N GLY A 87 6.04 17.81 5.93
CA GLY A 87 6.98 16.69 6.15
C GLY A 87 6.36 15.30 5.97
N MET A 88 5.20 15.19 5.32
CA MET A 88 4.47 13.93 5.22
C MET A 88 5.15 12.94 4.28
N ARG A 89 5.14 11.65 4.66
CA ARG A 89 5.41 10.55 3.72
C ARG A 89 4.31 10.43 2.68
N GLU A 90 4.63 9.81 1.57
CA GLU A 90 3.73 9.69 0.42
C GLU A 90 2.35 9.10 0.77
N THR A 91 2.34 7.94 1.42
CA THR A 91 1.11 7.24 1.82
C THR A 91 0.23 8.12 2.70
N ARG A 92 0.86 8.80 3.68
CA ARG A 92 0.18 9.66 4.66
C ARG A 92 -0.43 10.91 4.01
N ALA A 93 0.25 11.47 3.01
CA ALA A 93 -0.27 12.57 2.20
C ALA A 93 -1.44 12.11 1.32
N ARG A 94 -1.32 10.94 0.68
CA ARG A 94 -2.37 10.34 -0.15
C ARG A 94 -3.64 10.09 0.66
N GLU A 95 -3.54 9.46 1.83
CA GLU A 95 -4.67 9.21 2.74
C GLU A 95 -5.45 10.50 3.05
N ARG A 96 -4.74 11.58 3.43
CA ARG A 96 -5.37 12.88 3.74
C ARG A 96 -6.04 13.51 2.53
N ILE A 97 -5.41 13.44 1.36
CA ILE A 97 -5.99 13.97 0.12
C ILE A 97 -7.24 13.18 -0.25
N THR A 98 -7.19 11.85 -0.18
CA THR A 98 -8.35 10.99 -0.45
C THR A 98 -9.49 11.32 0.51
N LEU A 99 -9.23 11.34 1.82
CA LEU A 99 -10.24 11.71 2.81
C LEU A 99 -10.82 13.11 2.52
N ALA A 100 -9.95 14.12 2.35
CA ALA A 100 -10.36 15.49 2.06
C ALA A 100 -11.30 15.59 0.83
N ARG A 101 -11.00 14.85 -0.24
CA ARG A 101 -11.81 14.79 -1.46
C ARG A 101 -13.14 14.08 -1.24
N GLN A 102 -13.17 12.98 -0.49
CA GLN A 102 -14.37 12.17 -0.30
C GLN A 102 -15.32 12.71 0.78
N ARG A 103 -14.89 13.65 1.65
CA ARG A 103 -15.71 14.21 2.75
C ARG A 103 -17.14 14.59 2.38
N HIS A 104 -17.34 15.20 1.21
CA HIS A 104 -18.68 15.64 0.79
C HIS A 104 -19.61 14.49 0.38
N ARG A 105 -19.04 13.32 0.03
CA ARG A 105 -19.74 12.08 -0.36
C ARG A 105 -19.89 11.11 0.82
N LEU A 106 -19.28 11.44 1.95
CA LEU A 106 -19.22 10.63 3.16
C LEU A 106 -19.69 11.45 4.38
N PRO A 107 -20.98 11.88 4.43
CA PRO A 107 -21.49 12.73 5.49
C PRO A 107 -21.44 12.06 6.87
N HIS A 108 -21.71 10.77 6.97
CA HIS A 108 -21.72 10.06 8.26
C HIS A 108 -20.31 9.87 8.81
N VAL A 109 -19.37 9.42 7.97
CA VAL A 109 -17.94 9.33 8.34
C VAL A 109 -17.41 10.71 8.74
N THR A 110 -17.77 11.76 8.01
CA THR A 110 -17.32 13.12 8.32
C THR A 110 -17.87 13.60 9.66
N ALA A 111 -19.13 13.33 9.97
CA ALA A 111 -19.73 13.66 11.25
C ALA A 111 -19.07 12.91 12.42
N LEU A 112 -18.92 11.59 12.30
CA LEU A 112 -18.34 10.76 13.35
C LEU A 112 -16.85 11.07 13.59
N LEU A 113 -16.10 11.38 12.54
CA LEU A 113 -14.71 11.84 12.69
C LEU A 113 -14.65 13.20 13.39
N ALA A 114 -15.57 14.11 13.08
CA ALA A 114 -15.64 15.43 13.71
C ALA A 114 -16.05 15.38 15.20
N THR A 115 -16.81 14.36 15.62
CA THR A 115 -17.12 14.13 17.05
C THR A 115 -16.07 13.28 17.77
N GLY A 116 -15.13 12.66 17.03
CA GLY A 116 -14.12 11.76 17.58
C GLY A 116 -14.66 10.37 17.91
N GLU A 117 -15.85 10.03 17.41
CA GLU A 117 -16.47 8.70 17.57
C GLU A 117 -15.97 7.70 16.52
N LEU A 118 -15.38 8.18 15.43
CA LEU A 118 -14.70 7.37 14.42
C LEU A 118 -13.25 7.80 14.31
N SER A 119 -12.32 6.85 14.43
CA SER A 119 -10.89 7.18 14.31
C SER A 119 -10.49 7.50 12.88
N TYR A 120 -9.45 8.32 12.71
CA TYR A 120 -8.88 8.69 11.43
C TYR A 120 -8.49 7.47 10.58
N GLY A 121 -8.02 6.39 11.21
CA GLY A 121 -7.68 5.13 10.53
C GLY A 121 -8.88 4.49 9.84
N TYR A 122 -10.05 4.48 10.51
CA TYR A 122 -11.29 4.01 9.88
C TYR A 122 -11.79 4.97 8.81
N ALA A 123 -11.81 6.27 9.10
CA ALA A 123 -12.28 7.27 8.14
C ALA A 123 -11.50 7.24 6.82
N THR A 124 -10.17 7.13 6.87
CA THR A 124 -9.33 6.99 5.67
C THR A 124 -9.52 5.67 4.95
N THR A 125 -9.75 4.58 5.69
CA THR A 125 -10.05 3.27 5.10
C THR A 125 -11.35 3.30 4.31
N VAL A 126 -12.40 3.91 4.87
CA VAL A 126 -13.69 4.08 4.17
C VAL A 126 -13.52 5.01 2.96
N ALA A 127 -12.84 6.14 3.13
CA ALA A 127 -12.57 7.07 2.04
C ALA A 127 -11.82 6.42 0.86
N ASP A 128 -10.82 5.57 1.12
CA ASP A 128 -10.10 4.86 0.06
C ASP A 128 -10.96 3.80 -0.63
N ALA A 129 -11.83 3.10 0.13
CA ALA A 129 -12.75 2.11 -0.43
C ALA A 129 -13.71 2.73 -1.45
N VAL A 130 -14.27 3.90 -1.13
CA VAL A 130 -15.29 4.56 -1.96
C VAL A 130 -14.73 5.50 -3.04
N ALA A 131 -13.43 5.79 -3.02
CA ALA A 131 -12.81 6.84 -3.86
C ALA A 131 -13.03 6.66 -5.38
N ARG A 132 -13.42 5.47 -5.83
CA ARG A 132 -13.67 5.14 -7.24
C ARG A 132 -15.11 4.67 -7.51
N LEU A 133 -15.98 4.71 -6.51
CA LEU A 133 -17.41 4.41 -6.64
C LEU A 133 -18.14 5.65 -7.14
N ASP A 134 -19.27 5.48 -7.81
CA ASP A 134 -20.21 6.58 -8.07
C ASP A 134 -20.95 7.00 -6.79
N ASP A 135 -21.79 8.03 -6.86
CA ASP A 135 -22.42 8.62 -5.68
C ASP A 135 -23.43 7.70 -4.99
N GLU A 136 -24.14 6.87 -5.77
CA GLU A 136 -25.12 5.93 -5.25
C GLU A 136 -24.42 4.81 -4.48
N ASP A 137 -23.44 4.18 -5.13
CA ASP A 137 -22.62 3.13 -4.54
C ASP A 137 -21.79 3.63 -3.35
N CYS A 138 -21.34 4.89 -3.38
CA CYS A 138 -20.62 5.50 -2.28
C CYS A 138 -21.48 5.57 -1.02
N ALA A 139 -22.76 5.95 -1.15
CA ALA A 139 -23.68 6.06 -0.02
C ALA A 139 -24.00 4.69 0.61
N GLU A 140 -24.22 3.66 -0.23
CA GLU A 140 -24.43 2.30 0.25
C GLU A 140 -23.16 1.74 0.92
N ALA A 141 -22.00 1.92 0.29
CA ALA A 141 -20.71 1.48 0.82
C ALA A 141 -20.36 2.17 2.16
N GLU A 142 -20.67 3.46 2.31
CA GLU A 142 -20.50 4.16 3.59
C GLU A 142 -21.28 3.46 4.71
N THR A 143 -22.55 3.14 4.46
CA THR A 143 -23.44 2.50 5.43
C THR A 143 -22.92 1.12 5.82
N VAL A 144 -22.61 0.27 4.83
CA VAL A 144 -22.12 -1.10 5.07
C VAL A 144 -20.79 -1.09 5.83
N LEU A 145 -19.86 -0.21 5.45
CA LEU A 145 -18.56 -0.15 6.11
C LEU A 145 -18.66 0.37 7.55
N LEU A 146 -19.54 1.34 7.83
CA LEU A 146 -19.78 1.82 9.20
C LEU A 146 -20.47 0.77 10.07
N ASP A 147 -21.38 -0.03 9.53
CA ASP A 147 -21.97 -1.16 10.26
C ASP A 147 -20.88 -2.17 10.67
N MET A 148 -19.93 -2.47 9.77
CA MET A 148 -18.78 -3.31 10.11
C MET A 148 -17.90 -2.72 11.22
N VAL A 149 -17.74 -1.38 11.27
CA VAL A 149 -17.07 -0.72 12.40
C VAL A 149 -17.84 -0.96 13.69
N GLY A 150 -19.17 -0.79 13.67
CA GLY A 150 -20.05 -1.06 14.81
C GLY A 150 -20.00 -2.50 15.31
N GLN A 151 -19.72 -3.45 14.41
CA GLN A 151 -19.48 -4.86 14.74
C GLN A 151 -18.05 -5.16 15.26
N GLY A 152 -17.19 -4.15 15.42
CA GLY A 152 -15.83 -4.29 15.97
C GLY A 152 -14.78 -4.79 14.98
N PHE A 153 -15.00 -4.67 13.66
CA PHE A 153 -14.01 -5.08 12.67
C PHE A 153 -12.83 -4.09 12.67
N SER A 154 -11.60 -4.62 12.63
CA SER A 154 -10.40 -3.77 12.57
C SER A 154 -10.28 -3.01 11.24
N ALA A 155 -9.59 -1.87 11.26
CA ALA A 155 -9.35 -1.05 10.06
C ALA A 155 -8.67 -1.85 8.93
N GLY A 156 -7.75 -2.76 9.25
CA GLY A 156 -7.13 -3.65 8.25
C GLY A 156 -8.11 -4.64 7.60
N LYS A 157 -9.08 -5.14 8.37
CA LYS A 157 -10.16 -6.00 7.84
C LYS A 157 -11.11 -5.20 6.95
N LEU A 158 -11.46 -3.97 7.36
CA LEU A 158 -12.22 -3.04 6.52
C LEU A 158 -11.50 -2.70 5.22
N ALA A 159 -10.20 -2.42 5.25
CA ALA A 159 -9.42 -2.13 4.04
C ALA A 159 -9.43 -3.31 3.06
N SER A 160 -9.41 -4.53 3.59
CA SER A 160 -9.51 -5.74 2.79
C SER A 160 -10.91 -5.93 2.19
N PHE A 161 -11.96 -5.59 2.93
CA PHE A 161 -13.34 -5.61 2.44
C PHE A 161 -13.62 -4.48 1.43
N GLY A 162 -13.18 -3.26 1.70
CA GLY A 162 -13.33 -2.09 0.82
C GLY A 162 -12.68 -2.30 -0.55
N ARG A 163 -11.58 -3.05 -0.62
CA ARG A 163 -11.00 -3.47 -1.92
C ARG A 163 -11.95 -4.34 -2.74
N ARG A 164 -12.79 -5.14 -2.08
CA ARG A 164 -13.77 -6.07 -2.67
C ARG A 164 -15.15 -5.46 -2.91
N ILE A 165 -15.48 -4.32 -2.30
CA ILE A 165 -16.77 -3.63 -2.54
C ILE A 165 -16.97 -3.34 -4.03
N ARG A 166 -15.91 -2.94 -4.73
CA ARG A 166 -15.94 -2.80 -6.20
C ARG A 166 -16.18 -4.09 -6.97
N ASP A 167 -15.86 -5.25 -6.39
CA ASP A 167 -16.12 -6.54 -7.02
C ASP A 167 -17.62 -6.84 -6.89
N VAL A 168 -18.16 -6.68 -5.69
CA VAL A 168 -19.57 -6.95 -5.35
C VAL A 168 -20.55 -6.04 -6.12
N ILE A 169 -20.26 -4.74 -6.20
CA ILE A 169 -21.09 -3.77 -6.93
C ILE A 169 -21.11 -4.10 -8.42
N ALA A 170 -19.95 -4.40 -8.99
CA ALA A 170 -19.85 -4.71 -10.41
C ALA A 170 -20.58 -6.01 -10.75
N GLU A 171 -20.54 -7.02 -9.85
CA GLU A 171 -21.36 -8.23 -9.93
C GLU A 171 -22.87 -7.94 -9.86
N ARG A 172 -23.30 -7.06 -8.93
CA ARG A 172 -24.72 -6.66 -8.75
C ARG A 172 -25.31 -6.03 -10.01
N ASP A 173 -24.59 -5.07 -10.59
CA ASP A 173 -25.10 -4.23 -11.67
C ASP A 173 -24.97 -4.88 -13.05
N GLY A 174 -24.35 -6.07 -13.13
CA GLY A 174 -23.99 -6.69 -14.41
C GLY A 174 -23.03 -5.83 -15.24
N THR A 175 -22.48 -4.77 -14.65
CA THR A 175 -21.49 -3.86 -15.22
C THR A 175 -20.07 -4.32 -14.94
N ASP A 176 -19.92 -5.53 -14.40
CA ASP A 176 -18.65 -6.16 -14.16
C ASP A 176 -17.78 -6.11 -15.41
N THR A 177 -16.91 -5.11 -15.45
CA THR A 177 -15.85 -5.01 -16.45
C THR A 177 -14.74 -6.02 -16.13
N ARG A 178 -14.75 -6.60 -14.92
CA ARG A 178 -14.02 -7.85 -14.63
C ARG A 178 -14.74 -9.09 -15.18
N TYR A 179 -15.96 -9.00 -15.71
CA TYR A 179 -16.52 -10.08 -16.51
C TYR A 179 -15.68 -10.32 -17.78
N HIS A 180 -14.87 -9.32 -18.18
CA HIS A 180 -13.85 -9.44 -19.21
C HIS A 180 -12.40 -9.64 -18.68
N GLU A 181 -12.05 -9.18 -17.47
CA GLU A 181 -10.68 -9.37 -16.91
C GLU A 181 -10.52 -10.60 -15.99
N SER A 182 -11.52 -10.97 -15.18
CA SER A 182 -11.58 -12.24 -14.43
C SER A 182 -11.71 -13.44 -15.37
N ARG A 183 -12.14 -13.22 -16.63
CA ARG A 183 -12.02 -14.14 -17.78
C ARG A 183 -10.79 -13.92 -18.67
N ARG A 184 -9.70 -13.32 -18.17
CA ARG A 184 -8.38 -13.83 -18.61
C ARG A 184 -8.20 -15.31 -18.26
N GLY A 185 -9.08 -15.82 -17.39
CA GLY A 185 -9.60 -17.16 -17.50
C GLY A 185 -8.70 -18.16 -16.82
N TYR A 186 -9.31 -19.21 -16.29
CA TYR A 186 -8.64 -20.47 -16.08
C TYR A 186 -7.97 -21.04 -17.37
N GLU A 187 -8.06 -20.32 -18.49
CA GLU A 187 -7.56 -20.62 -19.84
C GLU A 187 -6.30 -19.84 -20.25
N ARG A 188 -5.99 -18.62 -19.74
CA ARG A 188 -4.82 -17.84 -20.21
C ARG A 188 -3.96 -17.23 -19.10
N SER A 189 -2.67 -17.50 -19.17
CA SER A 189 -1.66 -17.00 -18.24
C SER A 189 -1.40 -15.50 -18.37
N TRP A 190 -1.04 -14.86 -17.25
CA TRP A 190 -0.65 -13.45 -17.22
C TRP A 190 0.36 -13.15 -16.11
N ILE A 191 1.21 -12.15 -16.35
CA ILE A 191 2.18 -11.64 -15.39
C ILE A 191 2.19 -10.10 -15.45
N THR A 192 2.23 -9.46 -14.29
CA THR A 192 2.39 -8.02 -14.09
C THR A 192 3.69 -7.72 -13.35
N SER A 193 4.31 -6.57 -13.64
CA SER A 193 5.53 -6.13 -12.97
C SER A 193 5.43 -4.67 -12.51
N THR A 194 5.71 -4.44 -11.22
CA THR A 194 5.71 -3.12 -10.59
C THR A 194 7.12 -2.77 -10.13
N ARG A 195 7.61 -1.56 -10.43
CA ARG A 195 8.93 -1.10 -9.97
C ARG A 195 8.93 -0.85 -8.47
N SER A 196 9.97 -1.32 -7.80
CA SER A 196 10.30 -0.97 -6.42
C SER A 196 11.20 0.28 -6.37
N LEU A 197 11.23 0.97 -5.24
CA LEU A 197 11.99 2.21 -5.04
C LEU A 197 13.50 1.99 -4.96
N ASP A 198 13.93 0.77 -4.65
CA ASP A 198 15.33 0.32 -4.58
C ASP A 198 15.87 -0.21 -5.92
N GLY A 199 15.12 -0.03 -7.01
CA GLY A 199 15.51 -0.50 -8.35
C GLY A 199 15.09 -1.95 -8.64
N GLY A 200 14.57 -2.68 -7.66
CA GLY A 200 13.97 -4.00 -7.85
C GLY A 200 12.61 -3.95 -8.56
N ARG A 201 12.02 -5.11 -8.83
CA ARG A 201 10.66 -5.24 -9.38
C ARG A 201 9.88 -6.32 -8.64
N TYR A 202 8.65 -6.00 -8.26
CA TYR A 202 7.67 -7.00 -7.84
C TYR A 202 7.02 -7.60 -9.08
N ILE A 203 6.92 -8.93 -9.11
CA ILE A 203 6.24 -9.68 -10.16
C ILE A 203 5.06 -10.40 -9.55
N LYS A 204 3.88 -10.26 -10.15
CA LYS A 204 2.65 -10.97 -9.74
C LYS A 204 1.95 -11.49 -10.98
N GLY A 205 1.56 -12.75 -10.97
CA GLY A 205 0.89 -13.38 -12.10
C GLY A 205 0.04 -14.58 -11.69
N TRP A 206 -0.66 -15.13 -12.68
CA TRP A 206 -1.37 -16.39 -12.59
C TRP A 206 -1.10 -17.16 -13.89
N LEU A 207 -0.85 -18.47 -13.77
CA LEU A 207 -0.60 -19.35 -14.91
C LEU A 207 -1.73 -20.39 -15.00
N ASN A 208 -2.15 -20.72 -16.22
CA ASN A 208 -3.03 -21.86 -16.45
C ASN A 208 -2.28 -23.18 -16.23
N ALA A 209 -2.98 -24.32 -16.29
CA ALA A 209 -2.37 -25.63 -16.02
C ALA A 209 -1.22 -25.98 -16.98
N GLU A 210 -1.34 -25.64 -18.26
CA GLU A 210 -0.32 -25.93 -19.28
C GLU A 210 0.95 -25.08 -19.06
N ASP A 211 0.80 -23.78 -18.88
CA ASP A 211 1.92 -22.87 -18.62
C ASP A 211 2.54 -23.10 -17.24
N THR A 212 1.74 -23.58 -16.26
CA THR A 212 2.26 -24.04 -14.96
C THR A 212 3.13 -25.29 -15.15
N ALA A 213 2.72 -26.25 -15.99
CA ALA A 213 3.53 -27.42 -16.29
C ALA A 213 4.85 -27.06 -16.99
N VAL A 214 4.83 -26.06 -17.89
CA VAL A 214 6.05 -25.52 -18.51
C VAL A 214 6.93 -24.81 -17.48
N TRP A 215 6.33 -23.99 -16.60
CA TRP A 215 7.03 -23.29 -15.52
C TRP A 215 7.71 -24.28 -14.57
N ASP A 216 6.97 -25.26 -14.07
CA ASP A 216 7.49 -26.27 -13.15
C ASP A 216 8.52 -27.18 -13.82
N GLY A 217 8.27 -27.59 -15.08
CA GLY A 217 9.20 -28.41 -15.84
C GLY A 217 10.52 -27.71 -16.16
N THR A 218 10.49 -26.39 -16.34
CA THR A 218 11.69 -25.59 -16.67
C THR A 218 12.44 -25.14 -15.42
N LEU A 219 11.73 -24.58 -14.44
CA LEU A 219 12.35 -24.01 -13.24
C LEU A 219 12.53 -25.03 -12.12
N GLY A 220 11.62 -25.99 -11.98
CA GLY A 220 11.64 -26.98 -10.90
C GLY A 220 12.96 -27.75 -10.80
N PRO A 221 13.55 -28.24 -11.91
CA PRO A 221 14.87 -28.88 -11.88
C PRO A 221 16.00 -27.93 -11.44
N LEU A 222 15.94 -26.67 -11.88
CA LEU A 222 16.96 -25.64 -11.60
C LEU A 222 16.83 -25.03 -10.19
N ALA A 223 15.65 -25.10 -9.59
CA ALA A 223 15.35 -24.58 -8.26
C ALA A 223 15.64 -25.59 -7.13
N ARG A 224 16.15 -26.79 -7.46
CA ARG A 224 16.58 -27.79 -6.47
C ARG A 224 17.83 -27.30 -5.71
N PRO A 225 18.02 -27.72 -4.45
CA PRO A 225 19.24 -27.40 -3.72
C PRO A 225 20.49 -27.89 -4.47
N ALA A 226 21.47 -27.01 -4.63
CA ALA A 226 22.77 -27.31 -5.25
C ALA A 226 23.71 -28.00 -4.24
N GLY A 227 23.32 -29.19 -3.76
CA GLY A 227 24.06 -29.96 -2.76
C GLY A 227 23.73 -29.57 -1.31
N THR A 228 24.45 -30.19 -0.36
CA THR A 228 24.19 -30.10 1.08
C THR A 228 24.49 -28.73 1.70
N ASP A 229 25.28 -27.91 1.01
CA ASP A 229 25.69 -26.58 1.47
C ASP A 229 24.86 -25.43 0.89
N ASP A 230 23.85 -25.73 0.06
CA ASP A 230 22.96 -24.69 -0.50
C ASP A 230 21.94 -24.22 0.55
N ARG A 231 22.23 -23.05 1.14
CA ARG A 231 21.41 -22.43 2.20
C ARG A 231 20.24 -21.58 1.70
N ARG A 232 20.09 -21.40 0.38
CA ARG A 232 19.02 -20.57 -0.19
C ARG A 232 17.65 -21.21 0.03
N ASP A 233 16.64 -20.39 0.25
CA ASP A 233 15.27 -20.87 0.32
C ASP A 233 14.69 -21.15 -1.09
N LEU A 234 13.51 -21.78 -1.15
CA LEU A 234 12.88 -22.12 -2.42
C LEU A 234 12.56 -20.88 -3.28
N PRO A 235 12.01 -19.77 -2.74
CA PRO A 235 11.86 -18.51 -3.46
C PRO A 235 13.16 -17.98 -4.09
N GLU A 236 14.26 -17.94 -3.33
CA GLU A 236 15.57 -17.47 -3.79
C GLU A 236 16.11 -18.36 -4.92
N ARG A 237 16.01 -19.69 -4.79
CA ARG A 237 16.41 -20.63 -5.85
C ARG A 237 15.53 -20.51 -7.09
N THR A 238 14.23 -20.30 -6.92
CA THR A 238 13.28 -20.12 -8.03
C THR A 238 13.55 -18.82 -8.78
N ALA A 239 13.86 -17.73 -8.08
CA ALA A 239 14.27 -16.46 -8.69
C ALA A 239 15.58 -16.59 -9.47
N ALA A 240 16.57 -17.30 -8.93
CA ALA A 240 17.83 -17.57 -9.61
C ALA A 240 17.63 -18.44 -10.86
N ALA A 241 16.81 -19.49 -10.78
CA ALA A 241 16.45 -20.34 -11.91
C ALA A 241 15.77 -19.53 -13.02
N LEU A 242 14.76 -18.72 -12.68
CA LEU A 242 14.06 -17.86 -13.64
C LEU A 242 15.01 -16.88 -14.33
N THR A 243 15.91 -16.24 -13.56
CA THR A 243 16.89 -15.30 -14.10
C THR A 243 17.86 -16.00 -15.05
N SER A 244 18.35 -17.19 -14.70
CA SER A 244 19.21 -18.01 -15.57
C SER A 244 18.50 -18.38 -16.88
N VAL A 245 17.22 -18.74 -16.80
CA VAL A 245 16.40 -19.06 -17.98
C VAL A 245 16.24 -17.83 -18.88
N LEU A 246 15.87 -16.68 -18.32
CA LEU A 246 15.69 -15.42 -19.05
C LEU A 246 17.00 -14.89 -19.66
N ALA A 247 18.13 -15.11 -19.00
CA ALA A 247 19.46 -14.78 -19.52
C ALA A 247 19.94 -15.76 -20.62
N GLY A 248 19.15 -16.77 -20.97
CA GLY A 248 19.50 -17.77 -21.98
C GLY A 248 20.44 -18.89 -21.48
N GLY A 249 20.74 -18.94 -20.18
CA GLY A 249 21.67 -19.89 -19.55
C GLY A 249 21.21 -21.35 -19.53
N HIS A 250 19.99 -21.63 -19.99
CA HIS A 250 19.43 -22.98 -20.15
C HIS A 250 19.54 -23.52 -21.58
N ARG A 251 20.08 -22.74 -22.54
CA ARG A 251 20.41 -23.25 -23.88
C ARG A 251 21.72 -24.02 -23.77
N ALA A 252 21.62 -25.34 -23.87
CA ALA A 252 22.75 -26.24 -23.87
C ALA A 252 23.84 -25.81 -24.88
N THR A 253 24.94 -25.26 -24.40
CA THR A 253 26.21 -25.35 -25.11
C THR A 253 26.67 -26.80 -24.97
N LYS A 254 26.46 -27.63 -26.00
CA LYS A 254 27.14 -28.92 -26.09
C LYS A 254 28.59 -28.64 -26.48
N VAL A 255 29.52 -28.89 -25.56
CA VAL A 255 30.95 -28.96 -25.91
C VAL A 255 31.27 -30.40 -26.24
N THR A 256 31.63 -30.68 -27.50
CA THR A 256 32.19 -31.97 -27.91
C THR A 256 33.69 -31.85 -27.89
N VAL A 257 34.33 -32.56 -26.96
CA VAL A 257 35.79 -32.68 -26.89
C VAL A 257 36.19 -33.97 -27.59
N ILE A 258 36.95 -33.85 -28.67
CA ILE A 258 37.62 -34.98 -29.30
C ILE A 258 39.05 -34.98 -28.76
N CYS A 259 39.41 -36.04 -28.06
CA CYS A 259 40.78 -36.28 -27.59
C CYS A 259 41.22 -37.67 -28.02
N ASP A 260 42.53 -37.85 -28.16
CA ASP A 260 43.10 -39.15 -28.44
C ASP A 260 42.96 -40.06 -27.21
N LEU A 261 42.77 -41.36 -27.41
CA LEU A 261 42.61 -42.34 -26.32
C LEU A 261 43.85 -42.37 -25.41
N ASP A 262 45.01 -42.09 -25.99
CA ASP A 262 46.30 -42.01 -25.26
C ASP A 262 46.31 -40.85 -24.24
N THR A 263 45.60 -39.75 -24.52
CA THR A 263 45.45 -38.63 -23.57
C THR A 263 44.58 -39.01 -22.36
N LEU A 264 43.60 -39.90 -22.54
CA LEU A 264 42.71 -40.37 -21.46
C LEU A 264 43.34 -41.44 -20.56
N THR A 265 44.34 -42.15 -21.07
CA THR A 265 45.01 -43.26 -20.35
C THR A 265 46.33 -42.84 -19.69
N GLY A 266 46.67 -41.54 -19.73
CA GLY A 266 47.73 -40.94 -18.90
C GLY A 266 49.03 -40.61 -19.62
N ALA A 267 49.07 -40.57 -20.96
CA ALA A 267 50.23 -40.07 -21.69
C ALA A 267 50.28 -38.53 -21.70
N THR A 268 51.49 -37.95 -21.72
CA THR A 268 51.77 -36.54 -21.44
C THR A 268 51.49 -35.55 -22.57
N THR A 269 50.87 -35.98 -23.68
CA THR A 269 50.55 -35.08 -24.80
C THR A 269 49.17 -34.44 -24.58
N PRO A 270 49.07 -33.09 -24.41
CA PRO A 270 47.80 -32.44 -24.12
C PRO A 270 46.89 -32.43 -25.35
N GLY A 271 45.61 -32.77 -25.16
CA GLY A 271 44.58 -32.57 -26.18
C GLY A 271 44.37 -31.07 -26.44
N ARG A 272 44.14 -30.69 -27.70
CA ARG A 272 43.82 -29.30 -28.08
C ARG A 272 42.36 -29.18 -28.46
N LEU A 273 41.71 -28.14 -27.94
CA LEU A 273 40.47 -27.62 -28.49
C LEU A 273 40.79 -26.89 -29.79
N THR A 274 40.06 -27.19 -30.85
CA THR A 274 39.94 -26.29 -32.00
C THR A 274 38.68 -25.48 -31.78
N ASP A 275 38.83 -24.17 -31.84
CA ASP A 275 37.94 -23.18 -31.27
C ASP A 275 36.51 -23.23 -31.86
N GLY A 276 35.49 -23.14 -30.99
CA GLY A 276 34.09 -22.81 -31.33
C GLY A 276 33.11 -23.98 -31.35
#